data_AF-X1CS81-F1
#
_entry.id   AF-X1CS81-F1
#
_cell.length_a   1.000
_cell.length_b   1.000
_cell.length_c   1.000
_cell.angle_alpha   90.00
_cell.angle_beta   90.00
_cell.angle_gamma   90.00
#
_symmetry.space_group_name_H-M   'P 1'
#
loop_
_entity.id
_entity.type
_entity.pdbx_description
1 polymer ?
#
loop_
_entity_poly.entity_id
_entity_poly.type
_entity_poly.pdbx_seq_one_letter_code
_entity_poly.pdbx_strand_id
1 'polypeptide(L)'
;MIMKRAIITFLCLLIFTLAYPQEEPELKEAFLDGEYFMRYEEFKDALPLYLLVFENNTDNANINYRIGVCYLNIPGQKEKSISYLEKAVGN
;
A
#
# COMPACT_ATOMS: atom_id res chain seq x y z
N MET A 1 36.92 17.73 21.69
CA MET A 1 36.09 18.00 20.50
C MET A 1 36.13 16.85 19.48
N ILE A 2 37.33 16.33 19.15
CA ILE A 2 37.53 15.18 18.23
C ILE A 2 36.85 13.88 18.74
N MET A 3 37.01 13.54 20.03
CA MET A 3 36.38 12.34 20.61
C MET A 3 34.85 12.37 20.59
N LYS A 4 34.23 13.55 20.76
CA LYS A 4 32.76 13.69 20.67
C LYS A 4 32.26 13.44 19.25
N ARG A 5 33.03 13.88 18.23
CA ARG A 5 32.73 13.61 16.82
C ARG A 5 32.84 12.12 16.51
N ALA A 6 33.89 11.44 17.01
CA ALA A 6 34.06 10.01 16.84
C ALA A 6 32.90 9.19 17.45
N ILE A 7 32.42 9.58 18.64
CA ILE A 7 31.27 8.93 19.29
C ILE A 7 29.99 9.12 18.48
N ILE A 8 29.74 10.32 17.95
CA ILE A 8 28.57 10.60 17.10
C ILE A 8 28.64 9.77 15.81
N THR A 9 29.81 9.70 15.16
CA THR A 9 29.99 8.87 13.95
C THR A 9 29.76 7.39 14.23
N PHE A 10 30.25 6.89 15.37
CA PHE A 10 30.03 5.51 15.78
C PHE A 10 28.55 5.21 16.08
N LEU A 11 27.85 6.12 16.76
CA LEU A 11 26.41 6.00 16.99
C LEU A 11 25.60 6.02 15.69
N CYS A 12 25.95 6.88 14.74
CA CYS A 12 25.30 6.90 13.42
C CYS A 12 25.48 5.56 12.68
N LEU A 13 26.68 4.97 12.71
CA LEU A 13 26.96 3.67 12.08
C LEU A 13 26.16 2.52 12.71
N LEU A 14 25.91 2.57 14.02
CA LEU A 14 25.11 1.57 14.72
C LEU A 14 23.62 1.61 14.33
N ILE A 15 23.09 2.78 13.96
CA ILE A 15 21.69 2.93 13.55
C ILE A 15 21.45 2.30 12.17
N PHE A 16 22.44 2.35 11.27
CA PHE A 16 22.34 1.72 9.94
C PHE A 16 22.23 0.19 10.01
N THR A 17 22.81 -0.46 11.02
CA THR A 17 22.70 -1.93 11.19
C THR A 17 21.37 -2.38 11.76
N LEU A 18 20.53 -1.46 12.25
CA LEU A 18 19.20 -1.76 12.79
C LEU A 18 18.07 -1.49 11.77
N ALA A 19 18.42 -0.99 10.58
CA ALA A 19 17.46 -0.79 9.50
C ALA A 19 17.12 -2.15 8.87
N TYR A 20 16.04 -2.77 9.32
CA TYR A 20 15.41 -3.87 8.60
C TYR A 20 14.54 -3.32 7.47
N PRO A 21 14.54 -3.94 6.28
CA PRO A 21 13.53 -3.65 5.27
C PRO A 21 12.13 -3.94 5.84
N GLN A 22 11.24 -2.95 5.84
CA GLN A 22 9.81 -3.14 6.14
C GLN A 22 9.10 -3.63 4.89
N GLU A 23 9.31 -4.90 4.52
CA GLU A 23 8.48 -5.58 3.53
C GLU A 23 7.54 -6.51 4.30
N GLU A 24 6.23 -6.30 4.17
CA GLU A 24 5.22 -7.24 4.67
C GLU A 24 4.88 -8.22 3.54
N PRO A 25 5.41 -9.45 3.56
CA PRO A 25 5.27 -10.39 2.44
C PRO A 25 3.80 -10.70 2.15
N GLU A 26 2.98 -10.78 3.19
CA GLU A 26 1.54 -11.02 3.11
C GLU A 26 0.81 -9.92 2.32
N LEU A 27 1.14 -8.64 2.56
CA LEU A 27 0.53 -7.53 1.82
C LEU A 27 0.97 -7.52 0.36
N LYS A 28 2.22 -7.91 0.09
CA LYS A 28 2.72 -8.05 -1.27
C LYS A 28 2.03 -9.18 -2.02
N GLU A 29 1.86 -10.34 -1.39
CA GLU A 29 1.12 -11.47 -1.95
C GLU A 29 -0.33 -11.08 -2.20
N ALA A 30 -1.00 -10.45 -1.24
CA ALA A 30 -2.37 -9.94 -1.41
C ALA A 30 -2.48 -8.97 -2.59
N PHE A 31 -1.54 -8.04 -2.75
CA PHE A 31 -1.53 -7.14 -3.90
C PHE A 31 -1.38 -7.90 -5.22
N LEU A 32 -0.46 -8.88 -5.30
CA LEU A 32 -0.23 -9.67 -6.51
C LEU A 32 -1.44 -10.53 -6.89
N ASP A 33 -2.08 -11.15 -5.90
CA ASP A 33 -3.33 -11.90 -6.10
C ASP A 33 -4.46 -10.96 -6.54
N GLY A 34 -4.53 -9.75 -5.96
CA GLY A 34 -5.47 -8.72 -6.40
C GLY A 34 -5.28 -8.31 -7.85
N GLU A 35 -4.02 -8.17 -8.30
CA GLU A 35 -3.69 -7.86 -9.70
C GLU A 35 -4.03 -9.02 -10.64
N TYR A 36 -3.87 -10.26 -10.17
CA TYR A 36 -4.33 -11.46 -10.89
C TYR A 36 -5.83 -11.39 -11.14
N PHE A 37 -6.65 -11.23 -10.08
CA PHE A 37 -8.11 -11.14 -10.23
C PHE A 37 -8.54 -9.92 -11.07
N MET A 38 -7.87 -8.77 -10.91
CA MET A 38 -8.11 -7.59 -11.76
C MET A 38 -7.87 -7.86 -13.24
N ARG A 39 -6.83 -8.62 -13.60
CA ARG A 39 -6.54 -8.97 -15.01
C ARG A 39 -7.67 -9.78 -15.64
N TYR A 40 -8.36 -10.59 -14.86
CA TYR A 40 -9.52 -11.38 -15.30
C TYR A 40 -10.85 -10.68 -15.04
N GLU A 41 -10.83 -9.41 -14.64
CA GLU A 41 -12.03 -8.61 -14.31
C GLU A 41 -12.90 -9.24 -13.20
N GLU A 42 -12.29 -10.06 -12.35
CA GLU A 42 -12.92 -10.68 -11.17
C GLU A 42 -12.92 -9.69 -10.00
N PHE A 43 -13.63 -8.57 -10.17
CA PHE A 43 -13.58 -7.43 -9.24
C PHE A 43 -14.02 -7.76 -7.82
N LYS A 44 -14.94 -8.72 -7.65
CA LYS A 44 -15.42 -9.14 -6.33
C LYS A 44 -14.34 -9.84 -5.51
N ASP A 45 -13.47 -10.59 -6.18
CA ASP A 45 -12.37 -11.34 -5.57
C ASP A 45 -11.14 -10.45 -5.39
N ALA A 46 -10.92 -9.50 -6.31
CA ALA A 46 -9.84 -8.52 -6.20
C ALA A 46 -10.05 -7.51 -5.04
N LEU A 47 -11.28 -7.06 -4.83
CA LEU A 47 -11.61 -6.02 -3.85
C LEU A 47 -11.12 -6.31 -2.41
N PRO A 48 -11.41 -7.47 -1.78
CA PRO A 48 -10.96 -7.75 -0.41
C PRO A 48 -9.44 -7.75 -0.27
N LEU A 49 -8.71 -8.15 -1.31
CA LEU A 49 -7.25 -8.15 -1.31
C LEU A 49 -6.69 -6.72 -1.31
N TYR A 50 -7.26 -5.82 -2.11
CA TYR A 50 -6.86 -4.41 -2.06
C TYR A 50 -7.27 -3.71 -0.75
N LEU A 51 -8.40 -4.10 -0.15
CA LEU A 51 -8.81 -3.58 1.16
C LEU A 51 -7.81 -3.99 2.25
N LEU A 52 -7.30 -5.22 2.21
CA LEU A 52 -6.23 -5.68 3.12
C LEU A 52 -4.97 -4.83 2.98
N VAL A 53 -4.55 -4.54 1.74
CA VAL A 53 -3.38 -3.68 1.49
C VAL A 53 -3.63 -2.24 1.93
N PHE A 54 -4.87 -1.74 1.78
CA PHE A 54 -5.26 -0.39 2.14
C PHE A 54 -5.19 -0.11 3.65
N GLU A 55 -5.47 -1.10 4.51
CA GLU A 55 -5.41 -0.93 5.97
C GLU A 55 -4.04 -0.47 6.47
N ASN A 56 -2.97 -0.82 5.74
CA ASN A 56 -1.60 -0.45 6.10
C ASN A 56 -1.15 0.89 5.52
N ASN A 57 -1.72 1.32 4.39
CA ASN A 57 -1.42 2.60 3.77
C ASN A 57 -2.64 3.17 3.04
N THR A 58 -3.47 3.90 3.79
CA THR A 58 -4.74 4.44 3.30
C THR A 58 -4.57 5.53 2.25
N ASP A 59 -3.39 6.15 2.16
CA ASP A 59 -3.12 7.28 1.29
C ASP A 59 -2.41 6.84 -0.01
N ASN A 60 -2.26 5.53 -0.21
CA ASN A 60 -1.70 5.00 -1.45
C ASN A 60 -2.66 5.22 -2.62
N ALA A 61 -2.32 6.17 -3.50
CA ALA A 61 -3.14 6.52 -4.66
C ALA A 61 -3.44 5.34 -5.59
N ASN A 62 -2.49 4.42 -5.77
CA ASN A 62 -2.68 3.24 -6.63
C ASN A 62 -3.69 2.26 -6.01
N ILE A 63 -3.59 1.99 -4.71
CA ILE A 63 -4.54 1.11 -4.01
C ILE A 63 -5.94 1.73 -3.99
N ASN A 64 -6.04 3.04 -3.74
CA ASN A 64 -7.30 3.78 -3.85
C ASN A 64 -7.90 3.66 -5.27
N TYR A 65 -7.08 3.81 -6.31
CA TYR A 65 -7.53 3.63 -7.69
C TYR A 65 -8.07 2.22 -7.94
N ARG A 66 -7.33 1.18 -7.53
CA ARG A 66 -7.74 -0.22 -7.70
C ARG A 66 -9.06 -0.54 -6.98
N ILE A 67 -9.21 -0.12 -5.72
CA ILE A 67 -10.46 -0.26 -4.96
C ILE A 67 -11.61 0.48 -5.66
N GLY A 68 -11.35 1.70 -6.12
CA GLY A 68 -12.30 2.49 -6.89
C GLY A 68 -12.79 1.76 -8.15
N VAL A 69 -11.88 1.19 -8.94
CA VAL A 69 -12.21 0.40 -10.12
C VAL A 69 -13.01 -0.85 -9.77
N CYS A 70 -12.66 -1.56 -8.68
CA CYS A 70 -13.44 -2.71 -8.23
C CYS A 70 -14.89 -2.30 -7.90
N TYR A 71 -15.08 -1.28 -7.06
CA TYR A 71 -16.43 -0.81 -6.70
C TYR A 71 -17.22 -0.29 -7.90
N LEU A 72 -16.56 0.36 -8.86
CA LEU A 72 -17.19 0.86 -10.08
C LEU A 72 -17.80 -0.26 -10.94
N ASN A 73 -17.17 -1.44 -10.96
CA ASN A 73 -17.57 -2.57 -11.80
C ASN A 73 -18.42 -3.62 -11.07
N ILE A 74 -18.50 -3.58 -9.73
CA ILE A 74 -19.40 -4.47 -8.98
C ILE A 74 -20.83 -3.90 -8.99
N PRO A 75 -21.84 -4.66 -9.46
CA PRO A 75 -23.23 -4.18 -9.48
C PRO A 75 -23.72 -3.71 -8.10
N GLY A 76 -24.32 -2.51 -8.07
CA GLY A 76 -24.88 -1.92 -6.85
C GLY A 76 -23.84 -1.32 -5.88
N GLN A 77 -22.57 -1.22 -6.27
CA GLN A 77 -21.52 -0.63 -5.41
C GLN A 77 -20.83 0.60 -5.99
N LYS A 78 -21.32 1.12 -7.12
CA LYS A 78 -20.70 2.22 -7.85
C LYS A 78 -20.50 3.46 -6.98
N GLU A 79 -21.45 3.81 -6.12
CA GLU A 79 -21.37 4.97 -5.23
C GLU A 79 -20.16 4.90 -4.29
N LYS A 80 -19.77 3.69 -3.86
CA LYS A 80 -18.60 3.50 -3.00
C LYS A 80 -17.29 3.84 -3.71
N SER A 81 -17.25 3.76 -5.05
CA SER A 81 -16.04 4.07 -5.82
C SER A 81 -15.62 5.54 -5.73
N ILE A 82 -16.57 6.45 -5.53
CA ILE A 82 -16.35 7.90 -5.65
C ILE A 82 -15.25 8.35 -4.68
N SER A 83 -15.38 8.03 -3.40
CA SER A 83 -14.43 8.48 -2.38
C SER A 83 -13.01 7.93 -2.60
N TYR A 84 -12.89 6.69 -3.07
CA TYR A 84 -11.59 6.08 -3.37
C TYR A 84 -10.97 6.68 -4.64
N LEU A 85 -11.76 6.91 -5.70
CA LEU A 85 -11.26 7.53 -6.93
C LEU A 85 -10.87 9.00 -6.73
N GLU A 86 -11.59 9.73 -5.89
CA GLU A 86 -11.22 11.09 -5.49
C GLU A 86 -9.88 11.12 -4.73
N LYS A 87 -9.70 10.20 -3.78
CA LYS A 87 -8.42 10.05 -3.07
C LYS A 87 -7.27 9.66 -4.00
N ALA A 88 -7.54 8.85 -5.02
CA ALA A 88 -6.52 8.42 -5.98
C ALA A 88 -5.95 9.57 -6.83
N VAL A 89 -6.68 10.68 -6.97
CA VAL A 89 -6.25 11.87 -7.73
C VAL A 89 -5.93 13.08 -6.84
N GLY A 90 -6.15 12.97 -5.53
CA GLY A 90 -5.82 14.02 -4.57
C GLY A 90 -4.30 14.13 -4.39
N ASN A 91 -3.74 15.25 -4.80
CA ASN A 91 -2.35 15.64 -4.50
C ASN A 91 -2.21 16.12 -3.05
#